data_AF-A0ABD7SLP0-F1
#
_entry.id   AF-A0ABD7SLP0-F1
#
_cell.length_a   1.000
_cell.length_b   1.000
_cell.length_c   1.000
_cell.angle_alpha   90.00
_cell.angle_beta   90.00
_cell.angle_gamma   90.00
#
_symmetry.space_group_name_H-M   'P 1'
#
loop_
_entity.id
_entity.type
_entity.pdbx_description
1 polymer ?
#
loop_
_entity_poly.entity_id
_entity_poly.type
_entity_poly.pdbx_seq_one_letter_code
_entity_poly.pdbx_strand_id
1 'polypeptide(L)'
;MFGLFKKKPKYEIKKGLSEAFSPFEILLPEEKLKGGTPDLRIGSKVLDLLRLSNIEVQTLEMFEGMPLVNSNNQQLKDFASVVNGAKQTTALKSQIEFMSYPPKKQGSIGILCCLVNGTLHEFHITNLGGGATLNYQFSKVVYQKT
;
A
#
# COMPACT_ATOMS: atom_id res chain seq x y z
N MET A 1 47.07 -38.02 -34.08
CA MET A 1 46.43 -37.82 -32.76
C MET A 1 45.91 -36.39 -32.67
N PHE A 2 44.82 -36.20 -31.90
CA PHE A 2 44.12 -34.95 -31.55
C PHE A 2 43.07 -34.42 -32.54
N GLY A 3 41.85 -34.94 -32.39
CA GLY A 3 40.62 -34.28 -32.84
C GLY A 3 40.12 -33.30 -31.77
N LEU A 4 40.01 -32.02 -32.12
CA LEU A 4 39.44 -30.96 -31.30
C LEU A 4 37.91 -30.91 -31.49
N PHE A 5 37.17 -31.61 -30.64
CA PHE A 5 35.72 -31.43 -30.53
C PHE A 5 35.40 -30.18 -29.70
N LYS A 6 34.95 -29.10 -30.36
CA LYS A 6 34.34 -27.95 -29.68
C LYS A 6 33.00 -28.39 -29.07
N LYS A 7 32.97 -28.60 -27.74
CA LYS A 7 31.70 -28.73 -27.00
C LYS A 7 30.95 -27.40 -27.11
N LYS A 8 29.74 -27.43 -27.69
CA LYS A 8 28.80 -26.29 -27.63
C LYS A 8 28.40 -26.09 -26.16
N PRO A 9 28.36 -24.84 -25.65
CA PRO A 9 27.85 -24.58 -24.31
C PRO A 9 26.37 -24.97 -24.26
N LYS A 10 26.02 -25.93 -23.41
CA LYS A 10 24.64 -26.13 -22.97
C LYS A 10 24.31 -24.95 -22.07
N TYR A 11 23.43 -24.06 -22.54
CA TYR A 11 22.79 -23.08 -21.67
C TYR A 11 21.89 -23.84 -20.72
N GLU A 12 22.31 -24.00 -19.46
CA GLU A 12 21.43 -24.36 -18.37
C GLU A 12 20.49 -23.17 -18.13
N ILE A 13 19.25 -23.30 -18.58
CA ILE A 13 18.17 -22.39 -18.18
C ILE A 13 18.00 -22.61 -16.67
N LYS A 14 18.47 -21.66 -15.86
CA LYS A 14 18.16 -21.60 -14.44
C LYS A 14 16.64 -21.53 -14.29
N LYS A 15 15.99 -22.67 -14.05
CA LYS A 15 14.63 -22.75 -13.54
C LYS A 15 14.64 -22.17 -12.14
N GLY A 16 14.35 -20.89 -12.02
CA GLY A 16 14.28 -20.21 -10.74
C GLY A 16 14.20 -18.71 -10.97
N LEU A 17 13.00 -18.24 -11.32
CA LEU A 17 12.49 -16.87 -11.20
C LEU A 17 11.12 -16.83 -11.90
N SER A 18 10.16 -17.60 -11.40
CA SER A 18 8.74 -17.37 -11.73
C SER A 18 7.90 -17.46 -10.47
N GLU A 19 8.37 -16.87 -9.38
CA GLU A 19 7.42 -16.19 -8.51
C GLU A 19 7.10 -14.89 -9.24
N ALA A 20 6.10 -14.95 -10.13
CA ALA A 20 5.57 -13.77 -10.75
C ALA A 20 5.07 -12.89 -9.61
N PHE A 21 5.83 -11.85 -9.25
CA PHE A 21 5.35 -10.80 -8.38
C PHE A 21 4.09 -10.25 -9.04
N SER A 22 2.96 -10.65 -8.49
CA SER A 22 1.66 -10.16 -8.89
C SER A 22 1.69 -8.65 -8.87
N PRO A 23 1.40 -7.97 -10.00
CA PRO A 23 1.43 -6.52 -10.03
C PRO A 23 0.44 -5.99 -8.99
N PHE A 24 0.94 -5.10 -8.14
CA PHE A 24 0.14 -4.33 -7.20
C PHE A 24 -0.29 -3.05 -7.91
N GLU A 25 -1.57 -2.98 -8.27
CA GLU A 25 -2.12 -1.86 -9.00
C GLU A 25 -2.91 -0.97 -8.04
N ILE A 26 -2.55 0.31 -7.99
CA ILE A 26 -3.26 1.31 -7.21
C ILE A 26 -4.38 1.88 -8.08
N LEU A 27 -5.60 1.86 -7.56
CA LEU A 27 -6.72 2.49 -8.23
C LEU A 27 -6.88 3.92 -7.70
N LEU A 28 -7.06 4.87 -8.62
CA LEU A 28 -7.24 6.30 -8.31
C LEU A 28 -8.55 6.80 -8.91
N PRO A 29 -9.25 7.76 -8.26
CA PRO A 29 -10.42 8.40 -8.85
C PRO A 29 -10.08 9.06 -10.20
N GLU A 30 -10.93 8.88 -11.21
CA GLU A 30 -10.65 9.32 -12.58
C GLU A 30 -10.40 10.82 -12.70
N GLU A 31 -11.03 11.62 -11.84
CA GLU A 31 -10.88 13.07 -11.82
C GLU A 31 -9.45 13.49 -11.43
N LYS A 32 -8.74 12.63 -10.70
CA LYS A 32 -7.38 12.87 -10.20
C LYS A 32 -6.29 12.50 -11.20
N LEU A 33 -6.64 11.78 -12.27
CA LEU A 33 -5.70 11.37 -13.32
C LEU A 33 -5.45 12.46 -14.38
N LYS A 34 -6.22 13.56 -14.36
CA LYS A 34 -6.19 14.61 -15.40
C LYS A 34 -5.05 15.62 -15.23
N GLY A 35 -4.27 15.56 -14.14
CA GLY A 35 -3.30 16.59 -13.74
C GLY A 35 -1.82 16.19 -13.83
N GLY A 36 -1.49 15.06 -14.47
CA GLY A 36 -0.14 14.48 -14.48
C GLY A 36 0.02 13.35 -13.46
N THR A 37 1.22 12.76 -13.37
CA THR A 37 1.49 11.65 -12.44
C THR A 37 1.65 12.16 -11.02
N PRO A 38 0.74 11.81 -10.07
CA PRO A 38 0.83 12.26 -8.69
C PRO A 38 2.00 11.58 -7.95
N ASP A 39 2.66 12.30 -7.03
CA ASP A 39 3.59 11.67 -6.08
C ASP A 39 2.78 10.93 -5.00
N LEU A 40 2.80 9.60 -5.06
CA LEU A 40 2.06 8.73 -4.16
C LEU A 40 2.99 7.82 -3.34
N ARG A 41 4.29 8.08 -3.30
CA ARG A 41 5.28 7.12 -2.75
C ARG A 41 4.99 6.67 -1.31
N ILE A 42 4.47 7.55 -0.46
CA ILE A 42 4.20 7.27 0.95
C ILE A 42 2.83 6.57 1.08
N GLY A 43 1.80 7.13 0.45
CA GLY A 43 0.44 6.60 0.46
C GLY A 43 0.35 5.22 -0.20
N SER A 44 1.07 4.99 -1.30
CA SER A 44 1.19 3.69 -1.95
C SER A 44 1.78 2.65 -1.03
N LYS A 45 2.77 3.03 -0.21
CA LYS A 45 3.40 2.11 0.73
C LYS A 45 2.46 1.77 1.87
N VAL A 46 1.68 2.73 2.39
CA VAL A 46 0.61 2.43 3.35
C VAL A 46 -0.37 1.42 2.75
N LEU A 47 -0.85 1.64 1.53
CA LEU A 47 -1.81 0.73 0.88
C LEU A 47 -1.22 -0.69 0.69
N ASP A 48 0.05 -0.79 0.30
CA ASP A 48 0.76 -2.07 0.20
C ASP A 48 0.86 -2.79 1.56
N LEU A 49 1.21 -2.07 2.63
CA LEU A 49 1.30 -2.61 3.99
C LEU A 49 -0.07 -3.05 4.54
N LEU A 50 -1.13 -2.28 4.28
CA LEU A 50 -2.49 -2.65 4.64
C LEU A 50 -2.91 -3.95 3.94
N ARG A 51 -2.53 -4.11 2.68
CA ARG A 51 -2.84 -5.28 1.86
C ARG A 51 -2.11 -6.54 2.31
N LEU A 52 -0.80 -6.43 2.54
CA LEU A 52 0.05 -7.55 2.97
C LEU A 52 -0.35 -8.08 4.35
N SER A 53 -0.99 -7.25 5.16
CA SER A 53 -1.49 -7.65 6.47
C SER A 53 -2.71 -8.57 6.38
N ASN A 54 -2.74 -9.57 7.27
CA ASN A 54 -3.89 -10.45 7.50
C ASN A 54 -4.86 -9.86 8.54
N ILE A 55 -4.61 -8.64 9.02
CA ILE A 55 -5.48 -7.95 9.97
C ILE A 55 -6.65 -7.30 9.21
N GLU A 56 -7.88 -7.67 9.55
CA GLU A 56 -9.09 -7.13 8.92
C GLU A 56 -9.31 -5.65 9.25
N VAL A 57 -9.07 -5.26 10.51
CA VAL A 57 -9.24 -3.89 10.99
C VAL A 57 -7.91 -3.38 11.52
N GLN A 58 -7.31 -2.44 10.80
CA GLN A 58 -5.98 -1.90 11.10
C GLN A 58 -6.11 -0.46 11.60
N THR A 59 -5.32 -0.07 12.59
CA THR A 59 -5.34 1.30 13.14
C THR A 59 -4.03 2.02 12.85
N LEU A 60 -4.06 3.34 12.72
CA LEU A 60 -2.89 4.19 12.63
C LEU A 60 -3.16 5.52 13.31
N GLU A 61 -2.40 5.80 14.37
CA GLU A 61 -2.42 7.06 15.09
C GLU A 61 -1.02 7.70 15.02
N MET A 62 -0.96 8.97 14.61
CA MET A 62 0.28 9.73 14.48
C MET A 62 0.07 11.18 14.93
N PHE A 63 1.04 11.70 15.69
CA PHE A 63 1.08 13.09 16.14
C PHE A 63 2.24 13.82 15.47
N GLU A 64 1.93 14.85 14.68
CA GLU A 64 2.96 15.68 14.05
C GLU A 64 3.79 16.42 15.10
N GLY A 65 5.12 16.37 14.95
CA GLY A 65 6.06 16.98 15.90
C GLY A 65 6.31 16.17 17.18
N MET A 66 5.63 15.04 17.39
CA MET A 66 5.90 14.11 18.50
C MET A 66 6.38 12.78 17.96
N PRO A 67 7.36 12.09 18.58
CA PRO A 67 7.83 10.77 18.15
C PRO A 67 6.85 9.64 18.54
N LEU A 68 5.54 9.92 18.51
CA LEU A 68 4.49 8.98 18.92
C LEU A 68 3.74 8.47 17.69
N VAL A 69 3.79 7.16 17.49
CA VAL A 69 3.05 6.44 16.44
C VAL A 69 2.50 5.16 17.05
N ASN A 70 1.19 4.94 16.91
CA ASN A 70 0.52 3.73 17.35
C ASN A 70 -0.19 3.05 16.18
N SER A 71 -0.09 1.72 16.12
CA SER A 71 -0.82 0.89 15.16
C SER A 71 -0.86 -0.54 15.68
N ASN A 72 -1.95 -1.26 15.39
CA ASN A 72 -2.04 -2.70 15.62
C ASN A 72 -1.38 -3.53 14.48
N ASN A 73 -0.91 -2.88 13.41
CA ASN A 73 -0.08 -3.48 12.37
C ASN A 73 1.37 -3.03 12.57
N GLN A 74 2.27 -3.94 12.96
CA GLN A 74 3.66 -3.63 13.26
C GLN A 74 4.42 -3.03 12.07
N GLN A 75 4.21 -3.56 10.86
CA GLN A 75 4.89 -3.04 9.66
C GLN A 75 4.40 -1.62 9.31
N LEU A 76 3.11 -1.36 9.51
CA LEU A 76 2.54 -0.02 9.35
C LEU A 76 3.08 0.94 10.43
N LYS A 77 3.20 0.48 11.67
CA LYS A 77 3.80 1.25 12.78
C LYS A 77 5.22 1.67 12.45
N ASP A 78 6.07 0.72 12.08
CA ASP A 78 7.49 0.97 11.80
C ASP A 78 7.67 1.95 10.65
N PHE A 79 6.90 1.76 9.57
CA PHE A 79 6.90 2.67 8.44
C PHE A 79 6.42 4.07 8.84
N ALA A 80 5.31 4.17 9.56
CA ALA A 80 4.77 5.45 10.02
C ALA A 80 5.72 6.17 11.00
N SER A 81 6.48 5.46 11.83
CA SER A 81 7.54 6.04 12.66
C SER A 81 8.63 6.70 11.82
N VAL A 82 9.05 6.08 10.72
CA VAL A 82 10.01 6.68 9.77
C VAL A 82 9.41 7.92 9.10
N VAL A 83 8.17 7.83 8.62
CA VAL A 83 7.45 8.97 8.01
C VAL A 83 7.35 10.15 8.98
N ASN A 84 7.00 9.88 10.25
CA ASN A 84 6.88 10.90 11.27
C ASN A 84 8.24 11.52 11.63
N GLY A 85 9.29 10.69 11.78
CA GLY A 85 10.66 11.16 12.00
C GLY A 85 11.20 12.03 10.86
N ALA A 86 10.77 11.74 9.62
CA ALA A 86 11.07 12.54 8.44
C ALA A 86 10.18 13.79 8.30
N LYS A 87 9.26 14.05 9.24
CA LYS A 87 8.28 15.15 9.22
C LYS A 87 7.39 15.14 7.97
N GLN A 88 7.02 13.94 7.50
CA GLN A 88 6.20 13.75 6.30
C GLN A 88 4.76 13.32 6.62
N THR A 89 4.31 13.48 7.87
CA THR A 89 2.95 13.11 8.32
C THR A 89 1.86 13.85 7.51
N THR A 90 2.03 15.15 7.27
CA THR A 90 1.11 15.94 6.44
C THR A 90 1.10 15.46 4.98
N ALA A 91 2.27 15.14 4.41
CA ALA A 91 2.36 14.60 3.05
C ALA A 91 1.66 13.22 2.94
N LEU A 92 1.84 12.35 3.94
CA LEU A 92 1.14 11.07 4.02
C LEU A 92 -0.38 11.28 4.05
N LYS A 93 -0.87 12.17 4.91
CA LYS A 93 -2.30 12.50 5.00
C LYS A 93 -2.86 12.93 3.63
N SER A 94 -2.20 13.87 2.98
CA SER A 94 -2.63 14.36 1.66
C SER A 94 -2.59 13.28 0.59
N GLN A 95 -1.61 12.37 0.61
CA GLN A 95 -1.54 11.25 -0.35
C GLN A 95 -2.65 10.23 -0.11
N ILE A 96 -2.97 9.90 1.15
CA ILE A 96 -4.12 9.03 1.48
C ILE A 96 -5.42 9.67 1.01
N GLU A 97 -5.64 10.96 1.30
CA GLU A 97 -6.83 11.70 0.87
C GLU A 97 -6.94 11.76 -0.66
N PHE A 98 -5.83 11.96 -1.36
CA PHE A 98 -5.79 11.99 -2.82
C PHE A 98 -6.15 10.63 -3.44
N MET A 99 -5.65 9.54 -2.85
CA MET A 99 -5.91 8.17 -3.30
C MET A 99 -7.32 7.67 -2.95
N SER A 100 -8.02 8.36 -2.05
CA SER A 100 -9.30 7.90 -1.52
C SER A 100 -10.44 8.14 -2.50
N TYR A 101 -11.18 7.07 -2.81
CA TYR A 101 -12.50 7.16 -3.40
C TYR A 101 -13.51 7.69 -2.38
N PRO A 102 -14.64 8.28 -2.84
CA PRO A 102 -15.73 8.66 -1.97
C PRO A 102 -16.20 7.50 -1.08
N PRO A 103 -16.58 7.78 0.19
CA PRO A 103 -17.01 6.74 1.12
C PRO A 103 -18.31 6.07 0.66
N LYS A 104 -18.39 4.74 0.81
CA LYS A 104 -19.61 3.95 0.55
C LYS A 104 -20.38 3.59 1.83
N LYS A 105 -19.77 3.74 3.00
CA LYS A 105 -20.34 3.38 4.31
C LYS A 105 -20.47 4.60 5.20
N GLN A 106 -21.53 4.65 6.01
CA GLN A 106 -21.72 5.69 7.01
C GLN A 106 -20.55 5.68 8.01
N GLY A 107 -20.00 6.86 8.32
CA GLY A 107 -18.84 7.02 9.19
C GLY A 107 -17.48 6.81 8.51
N SER A 108 -17.45 6.35 7.26
CA SER A 108 -16.23 6.31 6.47
C SER A 108 -15.92 7.69 5.89
N ILE A 109 -14.64 8.04 5.84
CA ILE A 109 -14.14 9.29 5.24
C ILE A 109 -13.56 9.07 3.83
N GLY A 110 -13.42 7.82 3.39
CA GLY A 110 -12.87 7.47 2.08
C GLY A 110 -12.52 5.99 1.97
N ILE A 111 -12.21 5.55 0.76
CA ILE A 111 -11.83 4.16 0.47
C ILE A 111 -10.55 4.13 -0.35
N LEU A 112 -9.53 3.41 0.13
CA LEU A 112 -8.36 3.09 -0.70
C LEU A 112 -8.62 1.78 -1.44
N CYS A 113 -8.28 1.75 -2.73
CA CYS A 113 -8.55 0.60 -3.58
C CYS A 113 -7.27 0.13 -4.28
N CYS A 114 -7.03 -1.18 -4.30
CA CYS A 114 -5.98 -1.78 -5.11
C CYS A 114 -6.42 -3.12 -5.72
N LEU A 115 -5.80 -3.47 -6.85
CA LEU A 115 -5.94 -4.79 -7.47
C LEU A 115 -4.67 -5.60 -7.27
N VAL A 116 -4.85 -6.87 -6.93
CA VAL A 116 -3.79 -7.87 -6.94
C VAL A 116 -4.29 -9.13 -7.61
N ASN A 117 -3.66 -9.54 -8.71
CA ASN A 117 -4.12 -10.66 -9.55
C ASN A 117 -5.59 -10.55 -9.95
N GLY A 118 -6.06 -9.33 -10.24
CA GLY A 118 -7.48 -9.09 -10.56
C GLY A 118 -8.44 -9.22 -9.37
N THR A 119 -7.95 -9.41 -8.14
CA THR A 119 -8.75 -9.36 -6.90
C THR A 119 -8.76 -7.93 -6.38
N LEU A 120 -9.97 -7.37 -6.19
CA LEU A 120 -10.13 -6.03 -5.63
C LEU A 120 -10.07 -6.07 -4.12
N HIS A 121 -9.15 -5.27 -3.57
CA HIS A 121 -9.05 -4.98 -2.16
C HIS A 121 -9.50 -3.54 -1.92
N GLU A 122 -10.49 -3.37 -1.05
CA GLU A 122 -10.92 -2.08 -0.54
C GLU A 122 -10.52 -1.92 0.92
N PHE A 123 -10.08 -0.72 1.30
CA PHE A 123 -9.79 -0.35 2.68
C PHE A 123 -10.63 0.88 3.03
N HIS A 124 -11.70 0.64 3.78
CA HIS A 124 -12.61 1.70 4.23
C HIS A 124 -11.97 2.44 5.39
N ILE A 125 -11.79 3.75 5.24
CA ILE A 125 -11.13 4.59 6.25
C ILE A 125 -12.19 5.21 7.14
N THR A 126 -12.02 5.11 8.46
CA THR A 126 -12.81 5.84 9.47
C THR A 126 -11.86 6.71 10.29
N ASN A 127 -12.24 7.96 10.55
CA ASN A 127 -11.51 8.82 11.48
C ASN A 127 -12.00 8.56 12.90
N LEU A 128 -11.11 8.12 13.79
CA LEU A 128 -11.41 7.86 15.19
C LEU A 128 -11.45 9.14 16.05
N GLY A 129 -11.11 10.30 15.47
CA GLY A 129 -11.13 11.59 16.13
C GLY A 129 -9.93 11.83 17.05
N GLY A 130 -10.04 12.80 17.95
CA GLY A 130 -8.96 13.18 18.88
C GLY A 130 -7.99 14.24 18.33
N GLY A 131 -6.95 14.52 19.10
CA GLY A 131 -5.94 15.55 18.79
C GLY A 131 -4.78 15.10 17.90
N ALA A 132 -4.82 13.87 17.38
CA ALA A 132 -3.77 13.35 16.51
C ALA A 132 -3.89 13.89 15.08
N THR A 133 -2.77 14.04 14.39
CA THR A 133 -2.72 14.48 12.98
C THR A 133 -3.36 13.45 12.05
N LEU A 134 -3.11 12.18 12.34
CA LEU A 134 -3.76 11.03 11.72
C LEU A 134 -4.29 10.14 12.84
N ASN A 135 -5.57 9.78 12.79
CA ASN A 135 -6.16 8.76 13.66
C ASN A 135 -7.17 7.93 12.88
N TYR A 136 -6.64 6.99 12.11
CA TYR A 136 -7.41 6.24 11.12
C TYR A 136 -7.59 4.79 11.54
N GLN A 137 -8.78 4.28 11.24
CA GLN A 137 -9.07 2.86 11.18
C GLN A 137 -9.30 2.47 9.72
N PHE A 138 -8.61 1.43 9.25
CA PHE A 138 -8.76 0.85 7.93
C PHE A 138 -9.43 -0.51 8.05
N SER A 139 -10.63 -0.65 7.48
CA SER A 139 -11.37 -1.91 7.43
C SER A 139 -11.26 -2.54 6.05
N LYS A 140 -10.62 -3.72 5.97
CA LYS A 140 -10.36 -4.47 4.73
C LYS A 140 -11.62 -5.17 4.23
N VAL A 141 -11.90 -5.06 2.94
CA VAL A 141 -12.92 -5.83 2.21
C VAL A 141 -12.26 -6.40 0.96
N VAL A 142 -12.38 -7.70 0.73
CA VAL A 142 -11.78 -8.38 -0.42
C VAL A 142 -12.88 -8.97 -1.28
N TYR A 143 -12.93 -8.56 -2.55
CA TYR A 143 -13.88 -9.07 -3.53
C TYR A 143 -13.19 -10.15 -4.36
N GLN A 144 -13.47 -11.41 -4.03
CA GLN A 144 -13.01 -12.54 -4.84
C GLN A 144 -13.84 -12.62 -6.11
N LYS A 145 -13.18 -12.86 -7.24
CA LYS A 145 -13.84 -13.13 -8.51
C LYS A 145 -14.56 -14.48 -8.39
N THR A 146 -15.89 -14.48 -8.39
CA THR A 146 -16.72 -15.69 -8.56
C THR A 146 -16.58 -16.26 -9.95
#